data_AF-A0A2A5XGY4-F1
#
_entry.id   AF-A0A2A5XGY4-F1
#
_cell.length_a   1.000
_cell.length_b   1.000
_cell.length_c   1.000
_cell.angle_alpha   90.00
_cell.angle_beta   90.00
_cell.angle_gamma   90.00
#
_symmetry.space_group_name_H-M   'P 1'
#
loop_
_entity.id
_entity.type
_entity.pdbx_description
1 polymer ?
#
loop_
_entity_poly.entity_id
_entity_poly.type
_entity_poly.pdbx_seq_one_letter_code
_entity_poly.pdbx_strand_id
1 'polypeptide(L)'
;MNIENIQKQIEPLRQKLLNHSLYSKINRIEDLKVFTQNHVYAVWDFMSLLKSLQLILTCTKTPWMPNKNSETAYLINEIVLAEETDINQKGVRKSHYELYLDAMYDIGASTEASSNNIFKLSKSNDIDKCINDLDIHPNIKEFLHFTFSVIREGKPHKIAAIFTFGRENLIPNMFNEILHEFEKNIKGSNIGKLIYYFERHIELDEDEHGPMALDMVSKLAGNKAEFWLEIEEISKIALHKRILLWDAIEELLEKNSSWSDLRNSKQETYSYSFNDK
;
A
#
# COMPACT_ATOMS: atom_id res chain seq x y z
N MET A 1 20.85 15.71 13.04
CA MET A 1 19.88 14.64 12.70
C MET A 1 20.26 14.12 11.32
N ASN A 2 20.24 12.81 11.09
CA ASN A 2 20.54 12.19 9.81
C ASN A 2 19.59 10.99 9.61
N ILE A 3 19.71 10.31 8.46
CA ILE A 3 18.91 9.13 8.13
C ILE A 3 19.03 8.03 9.19
N GLU A 4 20.24 7.72 9.65
CA GLU A 4 20.49 6.68 10.65
C GLU A 4 19.73 6.95 11.95
N ASN A 5 19.72 8.21 12.41
CA ASN A 5 18.95 8.60 13.59
C ASN A 5 17.45 8.41 13.37
N ILE A 6 16.91 8.78 12.21
CA ILE A 6 15.49 8.58 11.90
C ILE A 6 15.16 7.09 11.88
N GLN A 7 15.96 6.27 11.20
CA GLN A 7 15.80 4.81 11.14
C GLN A 7 15.76 4.21 12.55
N LYS A 8 16.70 4.60 13.42
CA LYS A 8 16.70 4.17 14.83
C LYS A 8 15.43 4.58 15.59
N GLN A 9 14.91 5.78 15.33
CA GLN A 9 13.73 6.31 16.00
C GLN A 9 12.42 5.63 15.54
N ILE A 10 12.37 5.17 14.30
CA ILE A 10 11.19 4.49 13.73
C ILE A 10 11.25 2.97 13.88
N GLU A 11 12.41 2.41 14.20
CA GLU A 11 12.65 0.96 14.27
C GLU A 11 11.64 0.21 15.16
N PRO A 12 11.24 0.69 16.36
CA PRO A 12 10.24 -0.01 17.15
C PRO A 12 8.88 -0.16 16.44
N LEU A 13 8.47 0.84 15.65
CA LEU A 13 7.23 0.80 14.87
C LEU A 13 7.38 -0.12 13.65
N ARG A 14 8.56 -0.10 13.00
CA ARG A 14 8.87 -1.03 11.91
C ARG A 14 8.80 -2.47 12.39
N GLN A 15 9.42 -2.79 13.52
CA GLN A 15 9.38 -4.13 14.11
C GLN A 15 7.96 -4.55 14.50
N LYS A 16 7.11 -3.63 14.98
CA LYS A 16 5.70 -3.94 15.22
C LYS A 16 4.95 -4.34 13.93
N LEU A 17 5.26 -3.70 12.80
CA LEU A 17 4.67 -4.06 11.50
C LEU A 17 5.21 -5.38 10.95
N LEU A 18 6.51 -5.64 11.07
CA LEU A 18 7.10 -6.90 10.60
C LEU A 18 6.64 -8.10 11.42
N ASN A 19 6.32 -7.91 12.70
CA ASN A 19 5.82 -8.97 13.58
C ASN A 19 4.30 -8.86 13.84
N HIS A 20 3.54 -8.29 12.91
CA HIS A 20 2.10 -8.06 13.10
C HIS A 20 1.32 -9.39 13.16
N SER A 21 0.37 -9.51 14.09
CA SER A 21 -0.41 -10.74 14.29
C SER A 21 -1.27 -11.13 13.07
N LEU A 22 -1.73 -10.14 12.30
CA LEU A 22 -2.39 -10.30 11.00
C LEU A 22 -1.80 -11.43 10.13
N TYR A 23 -0.46 -11.51 9.99
CA TYR A 23 0.17 -12.46 9.07
C TYR A 23 -0.18 -13.91 9.43
N SER A 24 -0.06 -14.26 10.71
CA SER A 24 -0.41 -15.59 11.22
C SER A 24 -1.91 -15.94 11.11
N LYS A 25 -2.77 -14.92 10.95
CA LYS A 25 -4.23 -15.07 10.85
C LYS A 25 -4.71 -15.27 9.41
N ILE A 26 -3.86 -15.05 8.41
CA ILE A 26 -4.18 -15.34 7.01
C ILE A 26 -3.81 -16.80 6.73
N ASN A 27 -4.79 -17.70 6.89
CA ASN A 27 -4.53 -19.14 6.78
C ASN A 27 -5.33 -19.84 5.68
N ARG A 28 -6.31 -19.16 5.06
CA ARG A 28 -7.10 -19.67 3.94
C ARG A 28 -7.33 -18.61 2.88
N ILE A 29 -7.81 -19.06 1.71
CA ILE A 29 -8.11 -18.18 0.57
C ILE A 29 -9.14 -17.10 0.93
N GLU A 30 -10.12 -17.41 1.79
CA GLU A 30 -11.12 -16.45 2.24
C GLU A 30 -10.48 -15.29 3.01
N ASP A 31 -9.45 -15.57 3.80
CA ASP A 31 -8.71 -14.53 4.52
C ASP A 31 -7.89 -13.68 3.55
N LEU A 32 -7.28 -14.29 2.53
CA LEU A 32 -6.60 -13.55 1.46
C LEU A 32 -7.53 -12.61 0.71
N LYS A 33 -8.76 -13.05 0.43
CA LYS A 33 -9.77 -12.20 -0.23
C LYS A 33 -10.04 -10.95 0.62
N VAL A 34 -10.27 -11.12 1.92
CA VAL A 34 -10.50 -10.00 2.84
C VAL A 34 -9.27 -9.10 2.95
N PHE A 35 -8.07 -9.68 3.07
CA PHE A 35 -6.82 -8.93 3.11
C PHE A 35 -6.69 -8.05 1.86
N THR A 36 -6.80 -8.64 0.67
CA THR A 36 -6.58 -7.93 -0.59
C THR A 36 -7.67 -6.89 -0.87
N GLN A 37 -8.93 -7.15 -0.51
CA GLN A 37 -10.04 -6.20 -0.64
C GLN A 37 -9.86 -4.92 0.17
N ASN A 38 -9.05 -4.94 1.22
CA ASN A 38 -8.80 -3.79 2.09
C ASN A 38 -7.39 -3.21 1.90
N HIS A 39 -6.38 -4.05 1.63
CA HIS A 39 -5.01 -3.61 1.33
C HIS A 39 -4.92 -2.84 0.00
N VAL A 40 -5.82 -3.09 -0.96
CA VAL A 40 -5.87 -2.38 -2.26
C VAL A 40 -5.91 -0.85 -2.12
N TYR A 41 -6.45 -0.31 -1.01
CA TYR A 41 -6.41 1.13 -0.75
C TYR A 41 -4.99 1.66 -0.54
N ALA A 42 -4.11 0.87 0.08
CA ALA A 42 -2.69 1.21 0.25
C ALA A 42 -1.89 1.02 -1.04
N VAL A 43 -2.30 0.08 -1.90
CA VAL A 43 -1.71 -0.04 -3.26
C VAL A 43 -2.04 1.21 -4.08
N TRP A 44 -3.27 1.71 -3.99
CA TRP A 44 -3.69 2.89 -4.74
C TRP A 44 -3.17 4.21 -4.15
N ASP A 45 -3.14 4.38 -2.83
CA ASP A 45 -2.67 5.64 -2.22
C ASP A 45 -1.16 5.88 -2.42
N PHE A 46 -0.38 4.80 -2.53
CA PHE A 46 1.04 4.84 -2.88
C PHE A 46 1.28 5.61 -4.17
N MET A 47 0.48 5.34 -5.21
CA MET A 47 0.54 6.08 -6.48
C MET A 47 0.26 7.57 -6.30
N SER A 48 -0.59 7.96 -5.35
CA SER A 48 -0.85 9.38 -5.08
C SER A 48 0.36 10.07 -4.46
N LEU A 49 1.11 9.40 -3.59
CA LEU A 49 2.39 9.91 -3.06
C LEU A 49 3.44 10.01 -4.19
N LEU A 50 3.59 8.95 -4.98
CA LEU A 50 4.53 8.91 -6.10
C LEU A 50 4.24 10.02 -7.11
N LYS A 51 2.98 10.23 -7.49
CA LYS A 51 2.58 11.33 -8.38
C LYS A 51 2.81 12.70 -7.78
N SER A 52 2.56 12.87 -6.49
CA SER A 52 2.88 14.13 -5.81
C SER A 52 4.39 14.43 -5.91
N LEU A 53 5.25 13.44 -5.66
CA LEU A 53 6.70 13.58 -5.82
C LEU A 53 7.08 13.82 -7.28
N GLN A 54 6.47 13.14 -8.25
CA GLN A 54 6.74 13.37 -9.68
C GLN A 54 6.42 14.80 -10.09
N LEU A 55 5.28 15.35 -9.64
CA LEU A 55 4.89 16.74 -9.90
C LEU A 55 5.87 17.75 -9.31
N ILE A 56 6.51 17.43 -8.19
CA ILE A 56 7.41 18.33 -7.45
C ILE A 56 8.86 18.22 -7.98
N LEU A 57 9.33 17.01 -8.24
CA LEU A 57 10.75 16.70 -8.47
C LEU A 57 11.09 16.57 -9.96
N THR A 58 10.10 16.44 -10.85
CA THR A 58 10.28 16.30 -12.30
C THR A 58 9.56 17.42 -13.06
N CYS A 59 9.50 17.32 -14.39
CA CYS A 59 8.68 18.19 -15.23
C CYS A 59 7.61 17.36 -15.94
N THR A 60 6.34 17.61 -15.60
CA THR A 60 5.17 16.96 -16.20
C THR A 60 4.30 17.92 -17.00
N LYS A 61 4.77 19.15 -17.24
CA LYS A 61 4.01 20.24 -17.85
C LYS A 61 4.69 20.75 -19.12
N THR A 62 3.90 21.39 -20.00
CA THR A 62 4.38 22.09 -21.19
C THR A 62 4.19 23.61 -21.05
N PRO A 63 5.15 24.45 -21.49
CA PRO A 63 6.45 24.08 -22.08
C PRO A 63 7.39 23.41 -21.07
N TRP A 64 8.22 22.49 -21.56
CA TRP A 64 9.16 21.73 -20.73
C TRP A 64 10.33 22.59 -20.25
N MET A 65 10.75 22.36 -19.02
CA MET A 65 11.98 22.91 -18.43
C MET A 65 12.70 21.84 -17.61
N PRO A 66 14.05 21.81 -17.60
CA PRO A 66 14.79 20.88 -16.78
C PRO A 66 14.56 21.13 -15.29
N ASN A 67 14.60 20.06 -14.50
CA ASN A 67 14.47 20.15 -13.06
C ASN A 67 15.80 20.60 -12.41
N LYS A 68 15.79 20.88 -11.10
CA LYS A 68 16.99 21.34 -10.37
C LYS A 68 17.94 20.22 -9.96
N ASN A 69 17.47 18.98 -9.92
CA ASN A 69 18.24 17.84 -9.40
C ASN A 69 17.90 16.57 -10.19
N SER A 70 18.71 16.29 -11.20
CA SER A 70 18.49 15.16 -12.12
C SER A 70 18.46 13.81 -11.42
N GLU A 71 19.23 13.62 -10.34
CA GLU A 71 19.25 12.37 -9.57
C GLU A 71 17.89 12.06 -8.95
N THR A 72 17.28 13.06 -8.30
CA THR A 72 15.94 12.88 -7.71
C THR A 72 14.84 12.71 -8.76
N ALA A 73 15.00 13.31 -9.96
CA ALA A 73 14.06 13.05 -11.04
C ALA A 73 14.23 11.68 -11.67
N TYR A 74 15.48 11.22 -11.82
CA TYR A 74 15.79 9.88 -12.31
C TYR A 74 15.11 8.85 -11.41
N LEU A 75 15.36 8.90 -10.10
CA LEU A 75 14.70 8.02 -9.12
C LEU A 75 13.18 7.97 -9.32
N ILE A 76 12.53 9.13 -9.28
CA ILE A 76 11.07 9.18 -9.34
C ILE A 76 10.55 8.69 -10.70
N ASN A 77 11.25 8.97 -11.79
CA ASN A 77 10.85 8.47 -13.10
C ASN A 77 11.06 6.96 -13.25
N GLU A 78 12.12 6.40 -12.68
CA GLU A 78 12.36 4.94 -12.66
C GLU A 78 11.26 4.23 -11.85
N ILE A 79 10.95 4.73 -10.65
CA ILE A 79 9.84 4.17 -9.86
C ILE A 79 8.52 4.32 -10.60
N VAL A 80 8.27 5.46 -11.27
CA VAL A 80 7.06 5.62 -12.10
C VAL A 80 7.03 4.61 -13.25
N LEU A 81 8.14 4.35 -13.91
CA LEU A 81 8.23 3.36 -14.98
C LEU A 81 7.86 1.96 -14.47
N ALA A 82 8.41 1.57 -13.32
CA ALA A 82 8.08 0.32 -12.65
C ALA A 82 6.61 0.28 -12.26
N GLU A 83 6.12 1.26 -11.50
CA GLU A 83 4.80 1.21 -10.89
C GLU A 83 3.63 1.39 -11.88
N GLU A 84 3.79 2.21 -12.93
CA GLU A 84 2.71 2.46 -13.90
C GLU A 84 2.74 1.53 -15.10
N THR A 85 3.92 1.00 -15.44
CA THR A 85 4.13 0.30 -16.72
C THR A 85 5.05 -0.91 -16.59
N ASP A 86 4.98 -1.63 -15.47
CA ASP A 86 5.63 -2.92 -15.31
C ASP A 86 5.11 -3.96 -16.32
N ILE A 87 5.68 -5.16 -16.30
CA ILE A 87 5.21 -6.32 -17.02
C ILE A 87 4.53 -7.31 -16.06
N ASN A 88 3.49 -7.99 -16.55
CA ASN A 88 3.00 -9.20 -15.91
C ASN A 88 3.83 -10.43 -16.33
N GLN A 89 3.50 -11.60 -15.77
CA GLN A 89 4.12 -12.90 -16.09
C GLN A 89 4.08 -13.30 -17.58
N LYS A 90 3.27 -12.62 -18.40
CA LYS A 90 3.14 -12.83 -19.85
C LYS A 90 3.87 -11.77 -20.67
N GLY A 91 4.62 -10.87 -20.04
CA GLY A 91 5.32 -9.76 -20.69
C GLY A 91 4.39 -8.61 -21.14
N VAL A 92 3.14 -8.57 -20.67
CA VAL A 92 2.18 -7.52 -21.02
C VAL A 92 2.30 -6.36 -20.03
N ARG A 93 2.33 -5.12 -20.55
CA ARG A 93 2.46 -3.91 -19.74
C ARG A 93 1.24 -3.68 -18.87
N LYS A 94 1.45 -3.44 -17.57
CA LYS A 94 0.45 -3.17 -16.55
C LYS A 94 1.03 -2.33 -15.42
N SER A 95 0.21 -1.50 -14.81
CA SER A 95 0.55 -0.89 -13.52
C SER A 95 0.52 -1.92 -12.40
N HIS A 96 1.25 -1.68 -11.32
CA HIS A 96 1.20 -2.48 -10.10
C HIS A 96 -0.22 -2.56 -9.52
N TYR A 97 -1.02 -1.48 -9.62
CA TYR A 97 -2.43 -1.51 -9.25
C TYR A 97 -3.22 -2.53 -10.10
N GLU A 98 -3.03 -2.56 -11.42
CA GLU A 98 -3.68 -3.55 -12.28
C GLU A 98 -3.19 -4.97 -12.03
N LEU A 99 -1.89 -5.16 -11.74
CA LEU A 99 -1.34 -6.46 -11.33
C LEU A 99 -2.01 -6.94 -10.03
N TYR A 100 -2.23 -6.05 -9.08
CA TYR A 100 -2.91 -6.36 -7.83
C TYR A 100 -4.38 -6.76 -8.06
N LEU A 101 -5.10 -6.05 -8.93
CA LEU A 101 -6.47 -6.41 -9.29
C LEU A 101 -6.54 -7.75 -10.04
N ASP A 102 -5.60 -8.04 -10.93
CA ASP A 102 -5.49 -9.34 -11.59
C ASP A 102 -5.26 -10.47 -10.57
N ALA A 103 -4.44 -10.23 -9.55
CA ALA A 103 -4.19 -11.17 -8.46
C ALA A 103 -5.43 -11.39 -7.58
N MET A 104 -6.16 -10.31 -7.25
CA MET A 104 -7.44 -10.38 -6.56
C MET A 104 -8.46 -11.24 -7.33
N TYR A 105 -8.58 -11.01 -8.64
CA TYR A 105 -9.48 -11.81 -9.47
C TYR A 105 -9.08 -13.29 -9.50
N ASP A 106 -7.79 -13.59 -9.58
CA ASP A 106 -7.24 -14.95 -9.63
C ASP A 106 -7.60 -15.77 -8.38
N ILE A 107 -7.57 -15.14 -7.21
CA ILE A 107 -7.95 -15.78 -5.93
C ILE A 107 -9.47 -15.73 -5.67
N GLY A 108 -10.25 -15.19 -6.60
CA GLY A 108 -11.71 -15.05 -6.48
C GLY A 108 -12.17 -13.97 -5.50
N ALA A 109 -11.36 -12.95 -5.23
CA ALA A 109 -11.77 -11.77 -4.47
C ALA A 109 -12.61 -10.85 -5.36
N SER A 110 -13.72 -10.32 -4.84
CA SER A 110 -14.46 -9.28 -5.54
C SER A 110 -13.69 -7.96 -5.50
N THR A 111 -13.49 -7.35 -6.67
CA THR A 111 -12.85 -6.05 -6.84
C THR A 111 -13.84 -4.90 -7.02
N GLU A 112 -15.14 -5.20 -7.11
CA GLU A 112 -16.17 -4.23 -7.53
C GLU A 112 -16.28 -3.05 -6.55
N ALA A 113 -16.44 -3.36 -5.25
CA ALA A 113 -16.61 -2.33 -4.23
C ALA A 113 -15.37 -1.44 -4.11
N SER A 114 -14.17 -2.03 -4.03
CA SER A 114 -12.92 -1.28 -3.92
C SER A 114 -12.63 -0.46 -5.17
N SER A 115 -12.82 -1.03 -6.36
CA SER A 115 -12.63 -0.31 -7.64
C SER A 115 -13.61 0.85 -7.80
N ASN A 116 -14.88 0.66 -7.42
CA ASN A 116 -15.87 1.74 -7.44
C ASN A 116 -15.53 2.86 -6.45
N ASN A 117 -15.06 2.51 -5.25
CA ASN A 117 -14.63 3.49 -4.25
C ASN A 117 -13.40 4.27 -4.75
N ILE A 118 -12.39 3.58 -5.29
CA ILE A 118 -11.19 4.19 -5.86
C ILE A 118 -11.53 5.09 -7.06
N PHE A 119 -12.46 4.66 -7.92
CA PHE A 119 -12.95 5.50 -9.01
C PHE A 119 -13.58 6.80 -8.48
N LYS A 120 -14.45 6.73 -7.48
CA LYS A 120 -15.04 7.92 -6.83
C LYS A 120 -13.96 8.84 -6.25
N LEU A 121 -13.00 8.28 -5.52
CA LEU A 121 -11.87 9.03 -4.95
C LEU A 121 -11.08 9.76 -6.05
N SER A 122 -10.77 9.07 -7.16
CA SER A 122 -10.00 9.63 -8.29
C SER A 122 -10.70 10.78 -9.02
N LYS A 123 -12.02 10.89 -8.89
CA LYS A 123 -12.84 11.94 -9.49
C LYS A 123 -13.29 13.00 -8.49
N SER A 124 -12.90 12.87 -7.22
CA SER A 124 -13.38 13.78 -6.19
C SER A 124 -12.72 15.15 -6.28
N ASN A 125 -13.52 16.21 -6.16
CA ASN A 125 -13.05 17.58 -5.93
C ASN A 125 -12.79 17.86 -4.43
N ASP A 126 -13.34 17.02 -3.55
CA ASP A 126 -13.15 17.08 -2.10
C ASP A 126 -12.84 15.66 -1.61
N ILE A 127 -11.54 15.36 -1.57
CA ILE A 127 -11.06 14.02 -1.23
C ILE A 127 -11.44 13.62 0.20
N ASP A 128 -11.45 14.57 1.14
CA ASP A 128 -11.76 14.28 2.55
C ASP A 128 -13.23 13.94 2.71
N LYS A 129 -14.13 14.71 2.10
CA LYS A 129 -15.56 14.35 2.09
C LYS A 129 -15.77 12.98 1.43
N CYS A 130 -15.12 12.74 0.30
CA CYS A 130 -15.28 11.47 -0.40
C CYS A 130 -14.80 10.27 0.43
N ILE A 131 -13.67 10.39 1.15
CA ILE A 131 -13.18 9.34 2.06
C ILE A 131 -14.19 9.08 3.19
N ASN A 132 -14.74 10.15 3.78
CA ASN A 132 -15.74 10.04 4.85
C ASN A 132 -17.00 9.30 4.41
N ASP A 133 -17.44 9.51 3.17
CA ASP A 133 -18.64 8.89 2.59
C ASP A 133 -18.44 7.42 2.19
N LEU A 134 -17.21 6.88 2.18
CA LEU A 134 -16.95 5.48 1.86
C LEU A 134 -17.47 4.54 2.96
N ASP A 135 -18.04 3.40 2.59
CA ASP A 135 -18.40 2.34 3.53
C ASP A 135 -17.22 1.37 3.71
N ILE A 136 -16.19 1.84 4.43
CA ILE A 136 -14.97 1.07 4.75
C ILE A 136 -14.55 1.32 6.20
N HIS A 137 -13.65 0.49 6.72
CA HIS A 137 -13.20 0.57 8.10
C HIS A 137 -12.61 1.95 8.46
N PRO A 138 -12.94 2.54 9.63
CA PRO A 138 -12.46 3.87 10.02
C PRO A 138 -10.94 4.04 9.96
N ASN A 139 -10.16 3.05 10.40
CA ASN A 139 -8.70 3.15 10.32
C ASN A 139 -8.16 3.16 8.86
N ILE A 140 -8.88 2.57 7.90
CA ILE A 140 -8.52 2.67 6.48
C ILE A 140 -8.78 4.10 5.99
N LYS A 141 -9.90 4.71 6.42
CA LYS A 141 -10.17 6.13 6.15
C LYS A 141 -9.09 7.03 6.74
N GLU A 142 -8.68 6.79 7.99
CA GLU A 142 -7.62 7.52 8.66
C GLU A 142 -6.27 7.43 7.93
N PHE A 143 -5.95 6.26 7.39
CA PHE A 143 -4.77 6.05 6.57
C PHE A 143 -4.81 6.89 5.28
N LEU A 144 -5.95 6.88 4.58
CA LEU A 144 -6.17 7.68 3.37
C LEU A 144 -6.14 9.19 3.67
N HIS A 145 -6.86 9.64 4.71
CA HIS A 145 -6.86 11.04 5.14
C HIS A 145 -5.45 11.53 5.45
N PHE A 146 -4.67 10.73 6.16
CA PHE A 146 -3.28 11.07 6.46
C PHE A 146 -2.47 11.30 5.17
N THR A 147 -2.50 10.36 4.22
CA THR A 147 -1.81 10.50 2.93
C THR A 147 -2.21 11.79 2.21
N PHE A 148 -3.51 12.04 2.03
CA PHE A 148 -3.97 13.22 1.28
C PHE A 148 -3.77 14.53 2.03
N SER A 149 -3.81 14.52 3.37
CA SER A 149 -3.47 15.71 4.16
C SER A 149 -2.03 16.15 3.97
N VAL A 150 -1.09 15.21 3.84
CA VAL A 150 0.33 15.52 3.67
C VAL A 150 0.62 15.94 2.23
N ILE A 151 -0.03 15.30 1.24
CA ILE A 151 0.01 15.75 -0.16
C ILE A 151 -0.52 17.19 -0.26
N ARG A 152 -1.62 17.51 0.44
CA ARG A 152 -2.21 18.86 0.46
C ARG A 152 -1.32 19.89 1.18
N GLU A 153 -0.61 19.50 2.23
CA GLU A 153 0.40 20.35 2.88
C GLU A 153 1.53 20.71 1.90
N GLY A 154 1.85 19.81 0.95
CA GLY A 154 2.70 20.11 -0.21
C GLY A 154 4.19 20.26 0.11
N LYS A 155 4.63 19.90 1.32
CA LYS A 155 6.04 19.94 1.72
C LYS A 155 6.81 18.74 1.15
N PRO A 156 7.77 18.94 0.22
CA PRO A 156 8.44 17.84 -0.48
C PRO A 156 9.13 16.84 0.44
N HIS A 157 9.83 17.33 1.47
CA HIS A 157 10.57 16.48 2.42
C HIS A 157 9.64 15.62 3.29
N LYS A 158 8.43 16.09 3.61
CA LYS A 158 7.44 15.27 4.35
C LYS A 158 6.83 14.19 3.47
N ILE A 159 6.47 14.52 2.22
CA ILE A 159 5.94 13.55 1.26
C ILE A 159 7.00 12.47 0.98
N ALA A 160 8.25 12.88 0.74
CA ALA A 160 9.37 11.97 0.52
C ALA A 160 9.62 11.09 1.75
N ALA A 161 9.52 11.62 2.97
CA ALA A 161 9.68 10.81 4.19
C ALA A 161 8.62 9.72 4.32
N ILE A 162 7.34 10.02 4.05
CA ILE A 162 6.26 9.03 4.07
C ILE A 162 6.47 7.98 2.99
N PHE A 163 6.79 8.43 1.77
CA PHE A 163 7.09 7.57 0.64
C PHE A 163 8.22 6.60 0.99
N THR A 164 9.36 7.10 1.46
CA THR A 164 10.54 6.29 1.78
C THR A 164 10.33 5.40 3.00
N PHE A 165 10.05 5.98 4.17
CA PHE A 165 10.07 5.23 5.43
C PHE A 165 8.77 4.50 5.74
N GLY A 166 7.65 5.03 5.27
CA GLY A 166 6.32 4.47 5.51
C GLY A 166 5.86 3.49 4.43
N ARG A 167 6.47 3.52 3.24
CA ARG A 167 6.10 2.68 2.09
C ARG A 167 7.33 1.94 1.54
N GLU A 168 8.12 2.59 0.70
CA GLU A 168 9.19 2.02 -0.13
C GLU A 168 10.13 1.08 0.65
N ASN A 169 10.78 1.57 1.71
CA ASN A 169 11.75 0.79 2.47
C ASN A 169 11.12 -0.24 3.41
N LEU A 170 9.80 -0.26 3.55
CA LEU A 170 9.10 -1.19 4.44
C LEU A 170 8.50 -2.35 3.66
N ILE A 171 8.00 -2.07 2.45
CA ILE A 171 7.21 -3.00 1.65
C ILE A 171 7.92 -4.35 1.41
N PRO A 172 9.21 -4.39 1.00
CA PRO A 172 9.87 -5.67 0.71
C PRO A 172 9.91 -6.63 1.91
N ASN A 173 10.39 -6.17 3.06
CA ASN A 173 10.46 -7.01 4.27
C ASN A 173 9.05 -7.43 4.72
N MET A 174 8.08 -6.53 4.62
CA MET A 174 6.69 -6.82 4.97
C MET A 174 6.06 -7.87 4.03
N PHE A 175 6.36 -7.81 2.72
CA PHE A 175 5.89 -8.79 1.75
C PHE A 175 6.60 -10.14 1.89
N ASN A 176 7.87 -10.16 2.28
CA ASN A 176 8.58 -11.39 2.64
C ASN A 176 7.86 -12.14 3.79
N GLU A 177 7.47 -11.43 4.86
CA GLU A 177 6.72 -12.05 5.98
C GLU A 177 5.35 -12.58 5.54
N ILE A 178 4.64 -11.83 4.68
CA ILE A 178 3.36 -12.25 4.13
C ILE A 178 3.50 -13.52 3.26
N LEU A 179 4.49 -13.54 2.36
CA LEU A 179 4.77 -14.70 1.50
C LEU A 179 5.12 -15.94 2.32
N HIS A 180 5.97 -15.79 3.34
CA HIS A 180 6.38 -16.89 4.21
C HIS A 180 5.18 -17.58 4.87
N GLU A 181 4.21 -16.80 5.37
CA GLU A 181 3.00 -17.37 5.95
C GLU A 181 2.07 -17.99 4.89
N PHE A 182 2.04 -17.46 3.67
CA PHE A 182 1.22 -18.04 2.59
C PHE A 182 1.73 -19.41 2.16
N GLU A 183 3.05 -19.55 1.95
CA GLU A 183 3.67 -20.83 1.60
C GLU A 183 3.42 -21.92 2.66
N LYS A 184 3.42 -21.51 3.92
CA LYS A 184 3.19 -22.40 5.07
C LYS A 184 1.73 -22.84 5.18
N ASN A 185 0.79 -21.91 5.03
CA ASN A 185 -0.62 -22.13 5.41
C ASN A 185 -1.53 -22.44 4.22
N ILE A 186 -1.25 -21.90 3.02
CA ILE A 186 -2.16 -21.94 1.88
C ILE A 186 -1.74 -23.03 0.90
N LYS A 187 -2.24 -24.25 1.12
CA LYS A 187 -1.94 -25.41 0.28
C LYS A 187 -3.04 -25.68 -0.74
N GLY A 188 -2.66 -26.02 -1.96
CA GLY A 188 -3.58 -26.49 -3.01
C GLY A 188 -4.41 -25.39 -3.71
N SER A 189 -4.16 -24.12 -3.40
CA SER A 189 -4.77 -22.98 -4.10
C SER A 189 -3.73 -22.27 -4.97
N ASN A 190 -4.09 -21.91 -6.21
CA ASN A 190 -3.19 -21.14 -7.07
C ASN A 190 -3.26 -19.66 -6.67
N ILE A 191 -2.18 -19.16 -6.08
CA ILE A 191 -1.99 -17.75 -5.73
C ILE A 191 -0.83 -17.11 -6.52
N GLY A 192 -0.46 -17.72 -7.65
CA GLY A 192 0.78 -17.38 -8.38
C GLY A 192 0.86 -15.93 -8.86
N LYS A 193 -0.26 -15.28 -9.19
CA LYS A 193 -0.26 -13.85 -9.53
C LYS A 193 0.00 -12.95 -8.32
N LEU A 194 -0.49 -13.35 -7.15
CA LEU A 194 -0.26 -12.62 -5.91
C LEU A 194 1.19 -12.77 -5.44
N ILE A 195 1.74 -13.98 -5.56
CA ILE A 195 3.17 -14.23 -5.33
C ILE A 195 4.01 -13.35 -6.25
N TYR A 196 3.73 -13.39 -7.56
CA TYR A 196 4.43 -12.55 -8.53
C TYR A 196 4.37 -11.07 -8.17
N TYR A 197 3.19 -10.54 -7.81
CA TYR A 197 3.05 -9.14 -7.41
C TYR A 197 3.97 -8.78 -6.23
N PHE A 198 4.06 -9.64 -5.21
CA PHE A 198 4.94 -9.41 -4.05
C PHE A 198 6.42 -9.56 -4.40
N GLU A 199 6.79 -10.60 -5.14
CA GLU A 199 8.16 -10.82 -5.62
C GLU A 199 8.67 -9.61 -6.43
N ARG A 200 7.83 -9.01 -7.28
CA ARG A 200 8.19 -7.81 -8.05
C ARG A 200 8.60 -6.63 -7.16
N HIS A 201 7.93 -6.42 -6.02
CA HIS A 201 8.30 -5.35 -5.08
C HIS A 201 9.54 -5.72 -4.26
N ILE A 202 9.76 -7.01 -3.98
CA ILE A 202 10.98 -7.44 -3.29
C ILE A 202 12.20 -7.26 -4.19
N GLU A 203 12.13 -7.73 -5.44
CA GLU A 203 13.22 -7.66 -6.41
C GLU A 203 13.58 -6.24 -6.85
N LEU A 204 12.58 -5.39 -7.07
CA LEU A 204 12.80 -4.03 -7.57
C LEU A 204 13.23 -3.06 -6.47
N ASP A 205 12.71 -3.20 -5.26
CA ASP A 205 12.81 -2.12 -4.27
C ASP A 205 13.96 -2.31 -3.26
N GLU A 206 14.46 -3.54 -3.03
CA GLU A 206 15.50 -3.79 -2.02
C GLU A 206 16.88 -3.22 -2.41
N ASP A 207 17.30 -3.38 -3.66
CA ASP A 207 18.69 -3.08 -4.05
C ASP A 207 18.89 -1.69 -4.69
N GLU A 208 17.89 -1.18 -5.42
CA GLU A 208 18.03 0.09 -6.14
C GLU A 208 17.19 1.23 -5.54
N HIS A 209 15.87 1.05 -5.47
CA HIS A 209 14.99 2.15 -5.05
C HIS A 209 15.17 2.53 -3.58
N GLY A 210 15.41 1.55 -2.71
CA GLY A 210 15.56 1.76 -1.28
C GLY A 210 16.64 2.80 -0.91
N PRO A 211 17.91 2.59 -1.30
CA PRO A 211 19.00 3.55 -1.09
C PRO A 211 18.74 4.92 -1.74
N MET A 212 18.19 4.93 -2.95
CA MET A 212 17.90 6.18 -3.66
C MET A 212 16.80 7.00 -2.97
N ALA A 213 15.78 6.34 -2.40
CA ALA A 213 14.72 6.97 -1.64
C ALA A 213 15.24 7.63 -0.35
N LEU A 214 16.25 7.05 0.31
CA LEU A 214 16.93 7.64 1.47
C LEU A 214 17.78 8.86 1.08
N ASP A 215 18.49 8.78 -0.05
CA ASP A 215 19.25 9.90 -0.60
C ASP A 215 18.33 11.07 -1.00
N MET A 216 17.18 10.78 -1.61
CA MET A 216 16.15 11.79 -1.92
C MET A 216 15.69 12.52 -0.65
N VAL A 217 15.38 11.81 0.43
CA VAL A 217 15.01 12.43 1.71
C VAL A 217 16.13 13.34 2.22
N SER A 218 17.37 12.86 2.18
CA SER A 218 18.54 13.62 2.63
C SER A 218 18.74 14.90 1.83
N LYS A 219 18.61 14.82 0.50
CA LYS A 219 18.71 15.96 -0.42
C LYS A 219 17.59 16.98 -0.18
N LEU A 220 16.37 16.54 0.09
CA LEU A 220 15.23 17.43 0.38
C LEU A 220 15.30 18.07 1.75
N ALA A 221 15.86 17.37 2.74
CA ALA A 221 16.12 17.93 4.07
C ALA A 221 17.24 18.99 4.04
N GLY A 222 18.33 18.69 3.32
CA GLY A 222 19.53 19.52 3.28
C GLY A 222 20.08 19.80 4.68
N ASN A 223 20.52 21.04 4.92
CA ASN A 223 21.08 21.46 6.22
C ASN A 223 20.04 22.05 7.19
N LYS A 224 18.73 21.87 6.91
CA LYS A 224 17.66 22.50 7.70
C LYS A 224 17.21 21.58 8.84
N ALA A 225 17.60 21.91 10.07
CA ALA A 225 17.25 21.14 11.26
C ALA A 225 15.72 20.96 11.43
N GLU A 226 14.93 21.98 11.09
CA GLU A 226 13.47 21.91 11.07
C GLU A 226 12.93 20.79 10.16
N PHE A 227 13.49 20.61 8.97
CA PHE A 227 13.01 19.60 8.01
C PHE A 227 13.31 18.20 8.52
N TRP A 228 14.47 18.00 9.14
CA TRP A 228 14.80 16.73 9.75
C TRP A 228 13.86 16.36 10.92
N LEU A 229 13.44 17.33 11.72
CA LEU A 229 12.43 17.11 12.77
C LEU A 229 11.07 16.73 12.18
N GLU A 230 10.62 17.46 11.15
CA GLU A 230 9.36 17.15 10.45
C GLU A 230 9.41 15.78 9.76
N ILE A 231 10.55 15.38 9.19
CA ILE A 231 10.77 14.05 8.61
C ILE A 231 10.64 12.96 9.68
N GLU A 232 11.28 13.12 10.83
CA GLU A 232 11.20 12.14 11.91
C GLU A 232 9.75 11.97 12.40
N GLU A 233 9.09 13.08 12.71
CA GLU A 233 7.72 13.09 13.21
C GLU A 233 6.75 12.45 12.21
N ILE A 234 6.80 12.88 10.94
CA ILE A 234 5.87 12.38 9.94
C ILE A 234 6.10 10.91 9.61
N SER A 235 7.35 10.43 9.69
CA SER A 235 7.68 9.02 9.49
C SER A 235 7.10 8.13 10.59
N LYS A 236 7.17 8.59 11.86
CA LYS A 236 6.53 7.91 12.99
C LYS A 236 5.02 7.81 12.81
N ILE A 237 4.38 8.92 12.42
CA ILE A 237 2.93 8.95 12.16
C ILE A 237 2.57 8.01 11.00
N ALA A 238 3.35 8.01 9.92
CA ALA A 238 3.10 7.16 8.75
C ALA A 238 3.10 5.67 9.08
N LEU A 239 4.07 5.22 9.89
CA LEU A 239 4.13 3.83 10.35
C LEU A 239 2.98 3.52 11.31
N HIS A 240 2.63 4.44 12.21
CA HIS A 240 1.50 4.25 13.09
C HIS A 240 0.17 4.11 12.32
N LYS A 241 -0.07 4.97 11.31
CA LYS A 241 -1.25 4.86 10.45
C LYS A 241 -1.25 3.54 9.66
N ARG A 242 -0.08 3.04 9.25
CA ARG A 242 0.03 1.73 8.61
C ARG A 242 -0.28 0.58 9.59
N ILE A 243 0.16 0.66 10.84
CA ILE A 243 -0.24 -0.30 11.88
C ILE A 243 -1.77 -0.33 12.03
N LEU A 244 -2.40 0.83 12.11
CA LEU A 244 -3.87 0.90 12.22
C LEU A 244 -4.62 0.32 11.01
N LEU A 245 -4.03 0.42 9.82
CA LEU A 245 -4.54 -0.26 8.62
C LEU A 245 -4.43 -1.79 8.77
N TRP A 246 -3.31 -2.30 9.29
CA TRP A 246 -3.14 -3.73 9.55
C TRP A 246 -4.11 -4.23 10.63
N ASP A 247 -4.23 -3.49 11.74
CA ASP A 247 -5.20 -3.75 12.81
C ASP A 247 -6.63 -3.85 12.24
N ALA A 248 -7.00 -2.95 11.33
CA ALA A 248 -8.32 -2.97 10.70
C ALA A 248 -8.56 -4.19 9.80
N ILE A 249 -7.57 -4.59 9.02
CA ILE A 249 -7.66 -5.80 8.19
C ILE A 249 -7.82 -7.02 9.08
N GLU A 250 -7.06 -7.08 10.18
CA GLU A 250 -7.14 -8.16 11.17
C GLU A 250 -8.52 -8.24 11.81
N GLU A 251 -9.11 -7.12 12.25
CA GLU A 251 -10.47 -7.09 12.79
C GLU A 251 -11.53 -7.55 11.78
N LEU A 252 -11.36 -7.22 10.49
CA LEU A 252 -12.28 -7.65 9.42
C LEU A 252 -12.18 -9.15 9.16
N LEU A 253 -10.98 -9.73 9.29
CA LEU A 253 -10.78 -11.18 9.22
C LEU A 253 -11.48 -11.90 10.35
N GLU A 254 -11.32 -11.44 11.59
CA GLU A 254 -11.93 -12.07 12.76
C GLU A 254 -13.46 -12.06 12.70
N LYS A 255 -14.05 -10.95 12.26
CA LYS A 255 -15.50 -10.84 12.05
C LYS A 255 -15.97 -11.87 11.02
N ASN A 256 -15.27 -12.00 9.88
CA ASN A 256 -15.63 -12.97 8.85
C ASN A 256 -15.48 -14.42 9.32
N SER A 257 -14.44 -14.72 10.09
CA SER A 257 -14.25 -16.05 10.68
C SER A 257 -15.37 -16.40 11.65
N SER A 258 -15.72 -15.50 12.58
CA SER A 258 -16.85 -15.70 13.51
C SER A 258 -18.17 -15.98 12.78
N TRP A 259 -18.48 -15.23 11.72
CA TRP A 259 -19.69 -15.46 10.91
C TRP A 259 -19.65 -16.80 10.15
N SER A 260 -18.50 -17.17 9.58
CA SER A 260 -18.33 -18.44 8.87
C SER A 260 -18.46 -19.65 9.81
N ASP A 261 -17.90 -19.56 11.01
CA ASP A 261 -17.96 -20.61 12.03
C ASP A 261 -19.37 -20.75 12.61
N LEU A 262 -20.08 -19.63 12.80
CA LEU A 262 -21.50 -19.61 13.19
C LEU A 262 -22.41 -20.23 12.12
N ARG A 263 -22.11 -20.06 10.83
CA ARG A 263 -22.88 -20.68 9.74
C ARG A 263 -22.58 -22.16 9.57
N ASN A 264 -21.29 -22.54 9.63
CA ASN A 264 -20.87 -23.94 9.55
C ASN A 264 -21.39 -24.77 10.72
N SER A 265 -21.43 -24.19 11.92
CA SER A 265 -22.04 -24.83 13.11
C SER A 265 -23.57 -24.95 13.05
N LYS A 266 -24.24 -24.14 12.22
CA LYS A 266 -25.71 -24.13 12.08
C LYS A 266 -26.27 -24.98 10.93
N GLN A 267 -25.46 -25.63 10.10
CA GLN A 267 -25.90 -26.40 8.92
C GLN A 267 -26.96 -25.66 8.05
N GLU A 268 -26.86 -24.33 7.92
CA GLU A 268 -27.78 -23.59 7.04
C GLU A 268 -27.36 -23.75 5.57
N THR A 269 -27.75 -24.85 4.95
CA THR A 269 -27.76 -24.97 3.49
C THR A 269 -29.03 -24.31 2.96
N TYR A 270 -28.94 -23.08 2.46
CA TYR A 270 -30.04 -22.51 1.67
C TYR A 270 -30.06 -23.23 0.30
N SER A 271 -30.74 -24.38 0.23
CA SER A 271 -31.28 -24.81 -1.07
C SER A 271 -32.48 -23.92 -1.36
N TYR A 272 -32.29 -22.91 -2.21
CA TYR A 272 -33.43 -22.30 -2.89
C TYR A 272 -33.99 -23.36 -3.84
N SER A 273 -35.01 -24.10 -3.37
CA SER A 273 -35.90 -24.83 -4.25
C SER A 273 -36.78 -23.81 -4.97
N PHE A 274 -36.34 -23.39 -6.15
CA PHE A 274 -37.29 -22.91 -7.16
C PHE A 274 -38.15 -24.11 -7.55
N ASN A 275 -39.33 -24.22 -6.95
CA ASN A 275 -40.39 -25.05 -7.48
C ASN A 275 -41.37 -24.14 -8.22
N ASP A 276 -41.43 -24.35 -9.52
CA ASP A 276 -42.46 -23.86 -10.43
C ASP A 276 -43.86 -24.18 -9.88
N LYS A 277 -44.69 -23.13 -9.77
CA LYS A 277 -46.10 -23.09 -10.21
C LYS A 277 -46.71 -21.70 -9.99
#